data_AF-H1D1X6-F1
#
_entry.id   AF-H1D1X6-F1
#
_cell.length_a   1.000
_cell.length_b   1.000
_cell.length_c   1.000
_cell.angle_alpha   90.00
_cell.angle_beta   90.00
_cell.angle_gamma   90.00
#
_symmetry.space_group_name_H-M   'P 1'
#
loop_
_entity.id
_entity.type
_entity.pdbx_description
1 polymer ?
#
loop_
_entity_poly.entity_id
_entity_poly.type
_entity_poly.pdbx_seq_one_letter_code
_entity_poly.pdbx_strand_id
1 'polypeptide(L)' 'MDKDEKIDSSEERELTEEELQEFMASYKRELAHIYKMASAKKAFMARQKMPHLKEALEACDRDMRADIEELKQKYGIHY' A
#
# COMPACT_ATOMS: atom_id res chain seq x y z
N MET A 1 -43.10 24.64 -0.89
CA MET A 1 -41.96 24.73 0.05
C MET A 1 -42.39 23.84 1.19
N ASP A 2 -41.71 22.74 1.50
CA ASP A 2 -40.26 22.64 1.69
C ASP A 2 -39.65 21.40 1.02
N LYS A 3 -38.52 21.65 0.36
CA LYS A 3 -37.54 20.65 -0.04
C LYS A 3 -36.73 20.31 1.21
N ASP A 4 -36.74 19.06 1.61
CA ASP A 4 -35.61 18.49 2.35
C ASP A 4 -35.25 17.17 1.66
N GLU A 5 -34.34 17.32 0.68
CA GLU A 5 -33.56 16.23 0.10
C GLU A 5 -32.88 15.51 1.26
N LYS A 6 -33.38 14.31 1.59
CA LYS A 6 -32.70 13.40 2.50
C LYS A 6 -31.32 13.14 1.91
N ILE A 7 -30.35 13.66 2.63
CA ILE A 7 -28.92 13.50 2.47
C ILE A 7 -28.62 12.07 2.03
N ASP A 8 -28.10 12.00 0.81
CA ASP A 8 -27.42 10.88 0.17
C ASP A 8 -26.75 9.98 1.21
N SER A 9 -27.36 8.83 1.45
CA SER A 9 -26.70 7.71 2.11
C SER A 9 -25.45 7.43 1.29
N SER A 10 -24.27 7.75 1.81
CA SER A 10 -22.99 7.42 1.16
C SER A 10 -23.05 5.96 0.74
N GLU A 11 -23.30 5.74 -0.55
CA GLU A 11 -23.71 4.45 -1.05
C GLU A 11 -22.52 3.51 -0.87
N GLU A 12 -22.69 2.47 -0.05
CA GLU A 12 -21.95 1.23 -0.17
C GLU A 12 -22.33 0.59 -1.51
N ARG A 13 -21.94 1.24 -2.60
CA ARG A 13 -22.15 0.74 -3.95
C ARG A 13 -21.13 -0.36 -4.18
N GLU A 14 -21.62 -1.55 -4.47
CA GLU A 14 -20.78 -2.65 -4.94
C GLU A 14 -20.04 -2.22 -6.21
N LEU A 15 -18.72 -2.45 -6.23
CA LEU A 15 -17.90 -2.26 -7.42
C LEU A 15 -18.37 -3.22 -8.51
N THR A 16 -18.44 -2.75 -9.75
CA THR A 16 -18.57 -3.65 -10.89
C THR A 16 -17.32 -4.53 -11.01
N GLU A 17 -17.42 -5.65 -11.72
CA GLU A 17 -16.28 -6.54 -11.95
C GLU A 17 -15.09 -5.81 -12.57
N GLU A 18 -15.33 -4.91 -13.52
CA GLU A 18 -14.31 -4.10 -14.17
C GLU A 18 -13.63 -3.14 -13.17
N GLU A 19 -14.42 -2.41 -12.37
CA GLU A 19 -13.90 -1.50 -11.34
C GLU A 19 -13.12 -2.27 -10.25
N LEU A 20 -13.58 -3.47 -9.86
CA LEU A 20 -12.87 -4.32 -8.90
C LEU A 20 -11.54 -4.82 -9.47
N GLN A 21 -11.49 -5.21 -10.74
CA GLN A 21 -10.26 -5.63 -11.40
C GLN A 21 -9.24 -4.50 -11.48
N GLU A 22 -9.67 -3.29 -11.84
CA GLU A 22 -8.82 -2.10 -11.86
C GLU A 22 -8.30 -1.73 -10.47
N PHE A 23 -9.16 -1.83 -9.45
CA PHE A 23 -8.80 -1.60 -8.06
C PHE A 23 -7.73 -2.60 -7.59
N MET A 24 -7.95 -3.89 -7.84
CA MET A 24 -6.99 -4.95 -7.50
C MET A 24 -5.68 -4.82 -8.29
N ALA A 25 -5.73 -4.40 -9.56
CA ALA A 25 -4.55 -4.14 -10.36
C ALA A 25 -3.72 -2.97 -9.80
N SER A 26 -4.40 -1.92 -9.31
CA SER A 26 -3.76 -0.77 -8.66
C SER A 26 -3.07 -1.19 -7.36
N TYR A 27 -3.75 -1.95 -6.51
CA TYR A 27 -3.14 -2.52 -5.29
C TYR A 27 -1.88 -3.33 -5.59
N LYS A 28 -1.96 -4.26 -6.55
CA LYS A 28 -0.82 -5.10 -6.94
C LYS A 28 0.35 -4.27 -7.48
N ARG A 29 0.07 -3.20 -8.23
CA ARG A 29 1.10 -2.30 -8.77
C ARG A 29 1.81 -1.55 -7.65
N GLU A 30 1.07 -0.97 -6.71
CA GLU A 30 1.64 -0.27 -5.57
C GLU A 30 2.43 -1.22 -4.66
N LEU A 31 1.90 -2.41 -4.38
CA LEU A 31 2.59 -3.45 -3.62
C LEU A 31 3.92 -3.86 -4.28
N ALA A 32 3.91 -4.09 -5.59
CA ALA A 32 5.13 -4.42 -6.33
C ALA A 32 6.16 -3.27 -6.28
N HIS A 33 5.69 -2.02 -6.26
CA HIS A 33 6.55 -0.85 -6.13
C HIS A 33 7.28 -0.83 -4.78
N ILE A 34 6.57 -1.09 -3.68
CA ILE A 34 7.15 -1.16 -2.32
C ILE A 34 8.27 -2.22 -2.27
N TYR A 35 8.01 -3.43 -2.76
CA TYR A 35 9.03 -4.49 -2.82
C TYR A 35 10.23 -4.10 -3.68
N LYS A 36 10.01 -3.47 -4.83
CA LYS A 36 11.09 -3.02 -5.72
C LYS A 36 11.96 -1.96 -5.05
N MET A 37 11.35 -0.99 -4.36
CA MET A 37 12.08 0.04 -3.62
C MET A 37 12.88 -0.54 -2.46
N ALA A 38 12.28 -1.42 -1.67
CA ALA A 38 12.97 -2.08 -0.56
C ALA A 38 14.17 -2.90 -1.07
N SER A 39 13.99 -3.68 -2.14
CA SER A 39 15.08 -4.44 -2.77
C SER A 39 16.21 -3.52 -3.27
N ALA A 40 15.87 -2.41 -3.93
CA ALA A 40 16.86 -1.43 -4.40
C ALA A 40 17.63 -0.78 -3.23
N LYS A 41 16.93 -0.39 -2.15
CA LYS A 41 17.54 0.15 -0.93
C LYS A 41 18.53 -0.86 -0.33
N LYS A 42 18.14 -2.12 -0.14
CA LYS A 42 19.02 -3.17 0.40
C LYS A 42 20.26 -3.41 -0.48
N ALA A 43 20.07 -3.48 -1.80
CA ALA A 43 21.18 -3.66 -2.74
C ALA A 43 22.17 -2.48 -2.68
N PHE A 44 21.67 -1.26 -2.55
CA PHE A 44 22.47 -0.06 -2.39
C PHE A 44 23.27 -0.08 -1.07
N MET A 45 22.63 -0.42 0.06
CA MET A 45 23.28 -0.54 1.36
C MET A 45 24.42 -1.57 1.34
N ALA A 46 24.19 -2.73 0.73
CA ALA A 46 25.20 -3.78 0.61
C ALA A 46 26.41 -3.34 -0.22
N ARG A 47 26.19 -2.57 -1.30
CA ARG A 47 27.27 -2.03 -2.15
C ARG A 47 28.09 -0.95 -1.45
N GLN A 48 27.48 -0.18 -0.55
CA GLN A 48 28.18 0.86 0.21
C GLN A 48 29.04 0.35 1.37
N LYS A 49 29.03 -0.95 1.68
CA LYS A 49 29.73 -1.53 2.84
C LYS A 49 29.42 -0.75 4.13
N MET A 50 28.15 -0.39 4.32
CA MET A 50 27.76 0.40 5.49
C MET A 50 28.14 -0.30 6.80
N PRO A 51 28.63 0.44 7.81
CA PRO A 51 28.77 -0.08 9.15
C PRO A 51 27.38 -0.48 9.67
N HIS A 52 27.31 -1.54 10.49
CA HIS A 52 26.04 -2.07 10.99
C HIS A 52 25.04 -2.50 9.89
N LEU A 53 25.53 -2.99 8.75
CA LEU A 53 24.70 -3.40 7.60
C LEU A 53 23.51 -4.29 8.01
N LYS A 54 23.71 -5.21 8.97
CA LYS A 54 22.63 -6.07 9.47
C LYS A 54 21.47 -5.26 10.07
N GLU A 55 21.76 -4.31 10.96
CA GLU A 55 20.74 -3.47 11.60
C GLU A 55 20.04 -2.57 10.56
N ALA A 56 20.78 -2.07 9.57
CA ALA A 56 20.22 -1.26 8.48
C ALA A 56 19.28 -2.08 7.58
N LEU A 57 19.63 -3.34 7.27
CA LEU A 57 18.76 -4.24 6.51
C LEU A 57 17.48 -4.60 7.29
N GLU A 58 17.61 -4.86 8.59
CA GLU A 58 16.45 -5.11 9.47
C GLU A 58 15.55 -3.89 9.59
N ALA A 59 16.11 -2.67 9.65
CA ALA A 59 15.34 -1.43 9.60
C ALA A 59 14.59 -1.29 8.27
N CYS A 60 15.27 -1.54 7.14
CA CYS A 60 14.64 -1.52 5.82
C CYS A 60 13.49 -2.54 5.71
N ASP A 61 13.59 -3.69 6.38
CA ASP A 61 12.51 -4.68 6.45
C ASP A 61 11.31 -4.22 7.30
N ARG A 62 11.57 -3.53 8.41
CA ARG A 62 10.51 -2.93 9.23
C ARG A 62 9.77 -1.84 8.46
N ASP A 63 10.50 -0.95 7.78
CA ASP A 63 9.92 0.12 6.98
C ASP A 63 9.05 -0.46 5.85
N MET A 64 9.56 -1.47 5.12
CA MET A 64 8.79 -2.13 4.07
C MET A 64 7.49 -2.75 4.60
N ARG A 65 7.50 -3.32 5.81
CA ARG A 65 6.29 -3.87 6.44
C ARG A 65 5.31 -2.76 6.81
N ALA A 66 5.79 -1.63 7.32
CA ALA A 66 4.94 -0.49 7.63
C ALA A 66 4.28 0.06 6.36
N ASP A 67 5.03 0.21 5.26
CA ASP A 67 4.51 0.63 3.96
C ASP A 67 3.42 -0.34 3.45
N ILE A 68 3.60 -1.65 3.67
CA ILE A 68 2.61 -2.68 3.31
C ILE A 68 1.35 -2.58 4.18
N GLU A 69 1.46 -2.33 5.50
CA GLU A 69 0.29 -2.15 6.37
C GLU A 69 -0.48 -0.88 6.01
N GLU A 70 0.21 0.22 5.72
CA GLU A 70 -0.43 1.45 5.24
C GLU A 70 -1.16 1.22 3.91
N LEU A 71 -0.52 0.49 2.98
CA LEU A 71 -1.15 0.13 1.71
C LEU A 71 -2.41 -0.71 1.94
N LYS A 72 -2.38 -1.69 2.84
CA LYS A 72 -3.57 -2.47 3.17
C LYS A 72 -4.70 -1.62 3.74
N GLN A 73 -4.38 -0.73 4.68
CA GLN A 73 -5.37 0.19 5.27
C GLN A 73 -6.00 1.07 4.19
N LYS A 74 -5.19 1.63 3.28
CA LYS A 74 -5.68 2.41 2.13
C LYS A 74 -6.65 1.64 1.25
N TYR A 75 -6.44 0.33 1.08
CA TYR A 75 -7.29 -0.54 0.26
C TYR A 75 -8.37 -1.31 1.06
N GLY A 76 -8.52 -1.05 2.37
CA GLY A 76 -9.50 -1.74 3.22
C GLY A 76 -9.24 -3.24 3.43
N ILE A 77 -7.99 -3.67 3.25
CA ILE A 77 -7.58 -5.08 3.41
C ILE A 77 -7.20 -5.33 4.88
N HIS A 78 -7.97 -6.18 5.57
CA HIS A 78 -7.71 -6.55 6.96
C HIS A 78 -7.51 -8.07 7.06
N TYR A 79 -6.35 -8.52 7.52
CA TYR A 79 -6.04 -9.94 7.76
C TYR A 79 -5.17 -10.15 8.99
#